data_AF-A0A2G2YI94-F1
#
_entry.id   AF-A0A2G2YI94-F1
#
_cell.length_a   1.000
_cell.length_b   1.000
_cell.length_c   1.000
_cell.angle_alpha   90.00
_cell.angle_beta   90.00
_cell.angle_gamma   90.00
#
_symmetry.space_group_name_H-M   'P 1'
#
loop_
_entity.id
_entity.type
_entity.pdbx_description
1 polymer ?
#
loop_
_entity_poly.entity_id
_entity_poly.type
_entity_poly.pdbx_seq_one_letter_code
_entity_poly.pdbx_strand_id
1 'polypeptide(L)'
;MSSNTFASPLNYCSTITTMALTSSSSLPLPLHQQFTSPKYSKHPSITLSLSEKSSDSVTPLSKSATRTIPGDYGLPIIGPWKDRQDYFYNQGKNEFFKSRIDKYKSTVFRTNMPPGPFISSDSKVIALLDGKSFPILFDVSKVEKKDVFTGTYTPSTSLTGRYRVLSYLDPSEPNHEKLKKLMFRLLTSRSDHIIPEFQKEYTEFAKTLDREMMEEGRVELNALNDQFSFNLLAKSLLGVEPSDTELGMDAPILIGKWVLFQLHPVLTLGLPRVLDDIVLRTFQLPSFLVKKDYQRLYDFFYTNSTDSFNEEAEKLGVSREEASHNLLFAICFNTFGGMKIFFPNMLKWIAKAGVELHSHLSSEIRSQVKSSGGNITMTAMDKMPLVKSVVYEALRIDPPVSSQYGRAKQDLIIESHDATFHVKKGEMLYGYQPFATKDPEIFDRPEEFVADRFVGKEGERLLKHVLWSNGPESESPTLENKQCAGKDFVVFVSRLFVIEFFLRYDTLEVDVGTSPLGAKITITSLKRA
;
A
#
# COMPACT_ATOMS: atom_id res chain seq x y z
N MET A 1 53.12 28.87 27.71
CA MET A 1 52.37 30.12 27.42
C MET A 1 52.50 30.39 25.94
N SER A 2 51.40 30.28 25.19
CA SER A 2 51.04 31.07 24.00
C SER A 2 49.88 30.34 23.30
N SER A 3 48.74 30.99 23.37
CA SER A 3 47.47 30.74 22.70
C SER A 3 47.61 30.64 21.18
N ASN A 4 46.75 29.83 20.54
CA ASN A 4 46.25 30.15 19.22
C ASN A 4 44.78 29.77 19.09
N THR A 5 44.05 30.74 18.54
CA THR A 5 42.61 30.92 18.53
C THR A 5 41.95 30.32 17.29
N PHE A 6 40.67 30.01 17.46
CA PHE A 6 39.70 29.53 16.48
C PHE A 6 39.59 30.36 15.19
N ALA A 7 39.31 29.66 14.08
CA ALA A 7 38.61 30.20 12.92
C ALA A 7 37.58 29.17 12.41
N SER A 8 36.32 29.58 12.35
CA SER A 8 35.17 28.82 11.83
C SER A 8 35.17 28.79 10.29
N PRO A 9 34.63 27.75 9.63
CA PRO A 9 34.29 27.81 8.22
C PRO A 9 32.83 28.23 7.97
N LEU A 10 32.68 28.96 6.88
CA LEU A 10 31.50 29.62 6.35
C LEU A 10 30.41 28.65 5.85
N ASN A 11 29.16 29.06 6.09
CA ASN A 11 27.93 28.52 5.50
C ASN A 11 27.92 28.68 3.97
N TYR A 12 27.77 27.57 3.24
CA TYR A 12 27.36 27.57 1.84
C TYR A 12 25.86 27.33 1.76
N CYS A 13 25.12 28.37 1.40
CA CYS A 13 23.71 28.34 1.08
C CYS A 13 23.57 28.18 -0.45
N SER A 14 23.07 27.05 -0.93
CA SER A 14 22.77 26.82 -2.34
C SER A 14 21.27 26.98 -2.59
N THR A 15 20.89 28.16 -3.07
CA THR A 15 19.56 28.47 -3.58
C THR A 15 19.38 27.81 -4.95
N ILE A 16 18.48 26.83 -5.08
CA ILE A 16 18.04 26.31 -6.38
C ILE A 16 16.74 27.02 -6.77
N THR A 17 16.89 28.03 -7.61
CA THR A 17 15.78 28.73 -8.28
C THR A 17 15.21 27.83 -9.37
N THR A 18 13.99 27.32 -9.18
CA THR A 18 13.23 26.64 -10.24
C THR A 18 12.46 27.71 -11.03
N MET A 19 12.87 27.96 -12.28
CA MET A 19 12.11 28.81 -13.20
C MET A 19 10.79 28.13 -13.59
N ALA A 20 9.68 28.66 -13.08
CA ALA A 20 8.34 28.34 -13.56
C ALA A 20 8.04 29.16 -14.82
N LEU A 21 7.92 28.49 -15.97
CA LEU A 21 7.34 29.08 -17.17
C LEU A 21 5.82 29.09 -17.02
N THR A 22 5.26 30.28 -16.89
CA THR A 22 3.82 30.55 -16.86
C THR A 22 3.31 30.68 -18.30
N SER A 23 2.32 29.88 -18.67
CA SER A 23 1.42 30.21 -19.78
C SER A 23 -0.03 30.10 -19.28
N SER A 24 -0.57 31.27 -18.96
CA SER A 24 -1.96 31.50 -18.60
C SER A 24 -2.82 31.54 -19.87
N SER A 25 -3.86 30.70 -19.92
CA SER A 25 -5.07 30.99 -20.68
C SER A 25 -6.25 30.26 -20.03
N SER A 26 -6.80 30.88 -19.00
CA SER A 26 -8.08 30.52 -18.41
C SER A 26 -9.20 31.20 -19.19
N LEU A 27 -10.15 30.41 -19.69
CA LEU A 27 -11.49 30.86 -20.03
C LEU A 27 -12.49 30.25 -19.04
N PRO A 28 -13.44 31.03 -18.50
CA PRO A 28 -14.31 30.62 -17.41
C PRO A 28 -15.60 29.99 -17.95
N LEU A 29 -16.09 28.94 -17.30
CA LEU A 29 -17.49 28.51 -17.42
C LEU A 29 -18.03 28.14 -16.02
N PRO A 30 -19.34 28.34 -15.78
CA PRO A 30 -19.80 28.90 -14.52
C PRO A 30 -20.69 27.95 -13.68
N LEU A 31 -20.72 28.31 -12.40
CA LEU A 31 -21.79 28.22 -11.41
C LEU A 31 -22.45 26.87 -11.03
N HIS A 32 -22.25 26.55 -9.75
CA HIS A 32 -23.29 26.39 -8.73
C HIS A 32 -24.39 25.35 -8.99
N GLN A 33 -24.24 24.19 -8.36
CA GLN A 33 -25.37 23.44 -7.82
C GLN A 33 -25.19 23.30 -6.31
N GLN A 34 -26.06 24.01 -5.59
CA GLN A 34 -26.25 23.87 -4.16
C GLN A 34 -26.80 22.47 -3.87
N PHE A 35 -26.06 21.67 -3.11
CA PHE A 35 -26.59 20.45 -2.53
C PHE A 35 -27.36 20.79 -1.25
N THR A 36 -28.68 20.74 -1.34
CA THR A 36 -29.58 20.80 -0.18
C THR A 36 -29.51 19.48 0.60
N SER A 37 -29.26 19.57 1.91
CA SER A 37 -29.23 18.46 2.86
C SER A 37 -30.59 17.74 2.94
N PRO A 38 -30.65 16.40 3.00
CA PRO A 38 -31.88 15.71 3.33
C PRO A 38 -32.17 15.78 4.83
N LYS A 39 -33.39 16.23 5.15
CA LYS A 39 -33.95 16.26 6.51
C LYS A 39 -34.25 14.84 6.98
N TYR A 40 -33.85 14.54 8.22
CA TYR A 40 -34.28 13.38 9.00
C TYR A 40 -35.82 13.27 9.04
N SER A 41 -36.35 12.13 8.59
CA SER A 41 -37.77 11.78 8.74
C SER A 41 -37.94 10.70 9.82
N LYS A 42 -38.89 10.95 10.72
CA LYS A 42 -39.25 10.10 11.86
C LYS A 42 -39.91 8.79 11.42
N HIS A 43 -39.53 7.70 12.08
CA HIS A 43 -40.17 6.38 11.98
C HIS A 43 -41.64 6.39 12.44
N PRO A 44 -42.50 5.54 11.87
CA PRO A 44 -43.64 4.97 12.57
C PRO A 44 -43.36 3.52 12.99
N SER A 45 -43.69 3.23 14.24
CA SER A 45 -43.68 1.92 14.87
C SER A 45 -44.67 0.96 14.19
N ILE A 46 -44.25 -0.29 13.95
CA ILE A 46 -45.17 -1.38 13.58
C ILE A 46 -44.98 -2.54 14.57
N THR A 47 -46.11 -2.91 15.16
CA THR A 47 -46.33 -3.92 16.19
C THR A 47 -46.11 -5.33 15.67
N LEU A 48 -45.48 -6.18 16.48
CA LEU A 48 -45.28 -7.61 16.30
C LEU A 48 -46.61 -8.39 16.29
N SER A 49 -46.74 -9.35 15.37
CA SER A 49 -47.63 -10.50 15.52
C SER A 49 -46.86 -11.78 15.22
N LEU A 50 -46.63 -12.59 16.26
CA LEU A 50 -46.09 -13.95 16.14
C LEU A 50 -47.09 -14.85 15.41
N SER A 51 -46.60 -15.65 14.47
CA SER A 51 -47.19 -16.95 14.18
C SER A 51 -46.08 -17.93 13.82
N GLU A 52 -45.84 -18.88 14.73
CA GLU A 52 -45.01 -20.06 14.50
C GLU A 52 -45.65 -20.93 13.40
N LYS A 53 -44.83 -21.37 12.44
CA LYS A 53 -44.96 -22.69 11.81
C LYS A 53 -43.62 -23.09 11.21
N SER A 54 -43.06 -24.13 11.82
CA SER A 54 -41.91 -24.89 11.37
C SER A 54 -42.21 -25.61 10.07
N SER A 55 -41.38 -25.39 9.05
CA SER A 55 -41.13 -26.37 8.00
C SER A 55 -39.74 -26.12 7.44
N ASP A 56 -38.81 -27.02 7.77
CA ASP A 56 -37.49 -27.11 7.14
C ASP A 56 -37.66 -27.36 5.64
N SER A 57 -37.62 -26.28 4.86
CA SER A 57 -37.34 -26.35 3.44
C SER A 57 -35.90 -25.94 3.22
N VAL A 58 -35.01 -26.93 3.15
CA VAL A 58 -33.68 -26.76 2.58
C VAL A 58 -33.87 -26.39 1.12
N THR A 59 -33.85 -25.10 0.83
CA THR A 59 -33.78 -24.59 -0.54
C THR A 59 -32.46 -25.08 -1.12
N PRO A 60 -32.44 -25.81 -2.25
CA PRO A 60 -31.20 -26.15 -2.91
C PRO A 60 -30.50 -24.85 -3.29
N LEU A 61 -29.22 -24.70 -2.88
CA LEU A 61 -28.34 -23.66 -3.40
C LEU A 61 -28.49 -23.67 -4.92
N SER A 62 -29.03 -22.60 -5.50
CA SER A 62 -29.13 -22.50 -6.96
C SER A 62 -27.70 -22.56 -7.49
N LYS A 63 -27.31 -23.66 -8.13
CA LYS A 63 -26.02 -23.76 -8.81
C LYS A 63 -25.95 -22.59 -9.79
N SER A 64 -25.02 -21.66 -9.55
CA SER A 64 -24.83 -20.53 -10.44
C SER A 64 -24.58 -21.05 -11.86
N ALA A 65 -25.09 -20.34 -12.86
CA ALA A 65 -24.94 -20.80 -14.24
C ALA A 65 -23.45 -20.82 -14.62
N THR A 66 -22.98 -21.95 -15.16
CA THR A 66 -21.64 -22.04 -15.73
C THR A 66 -21.56 -21.13 -16.96
N ARG A 67 -20.64 -20.16 -16.96
CA ARG A 67 -20.40 -19.23 -18.07
C ARG A 67 -19.00 -19.43 -18.65
N THR A 68 -18.88 -19.26 -19.96
CA THR A 68 -17.56 -19.09 -20.57
C THR A 68 -16.96 -17.75 -20.12
N ILE A 69 -15.65 -17.71 -19.89
CA ILE A 69 -14.98 -16.46 -19.50
C ILE A 69 -15.00 -15.51 -20.70
N PRO A 70 -15.69 -14.36 -20.64
CA PRO A 70 -15.78 -13.42 -21.75
C PRO A 70 -14.47 -12.65 -21.94
N GLY A 71 -14.37 -11.93 -23.06
CA GLY A 71 -13.20 -11.14 -23.45
C GLY A 71 -12.20 -11.91 -24.32
N ASP A 72 -11.29 -11.16 -24.93
CA ASP A 72 -10.23 -11.66 -25.81
C ASP A 72 -8.94 -10.86 -25.57
N TYR A 73 -7.86 -11.24 -26.26
CA TYR A 73 -6.55 -10.63 -26.11
C TYR A 73 -6.14 -9.76 -27.31
N GLY A 74 -7.03 -9.60 -28.30
CA GLY A 74 -6.72 -8.97 -29.58
C GLY A 74 -5.66 -9.72 -30.41
N LEU A 75 -5.14 -9.03 -31.43
CA LEU A 75 -4.04 -9.55 -32.25
C LEU A 75 -2.72 -9.56 -31.47
N PRO A 76 -1.79 -10.50 -31.73
CA PRO A 76 -0.46 -10.49 -31.13
C PRO A 76 0.22 -9.13 -31.27
N ILE A 77 0.92 -8.68 -30.23
CA ILE A 77 1.58 -7.35 -30.12
C ILE A 77 0.59 -6.18 -30.05
N ILE A 78 -0.35 -6.08 -31.00
CA ILE A 78 -1.29 -4.95 -31.12
C ILE A 78 -2.30 -4.92 -29.97
N GLY A 79 -2.87 -6.07 -29.59
CA GLY A 79 -3.83 -6.19 -28.49
C GLY A 79 -3.24 -5.75 -27.15
N PRO A 80 -2.14 -6.36 -26.69
CA PRO A 80 -1.43 -5.93 -25.49
C PRO A 80 -1.02 -4.46 -25.50
N TRP A 81 -0.52 -3.95 -26.64
CA TRP A 81 -0.16 -2.55 -26.76
C TRP A 81 -1.40 -1.65 -26.61
N LYS A 82 -2.51 -1.95 -27.31
CA LYS A 82 -3.76 -1.18 -27.22
C LYS A 82 -4.32 -1.15 -25.80
N ASP A 83 -4.39 -2.31 -25.14
CA ASP A 83 -4.85 -2.38 -23.74
C ASP A 83 -3.93 -1.59 -22.80
N ARG A 84 -2.60 -1.63 -23.02
CA ARG A 84 -1.65 -0.78 -22.29
C ARG A 84 -1.91 0.71 -22.52
N GLN A 85 -2.25 1.11 -23.74
CA GLN A 85 -2.61 2.50 -24.04
C GLN A 85 -3.89 2.93 -23.31
N ASP A 86 -4.89 2.06 -23.26
CA ASP A 86 -6.14 2.33 -22.55
C ASP A 86 -5.91 2.43 -21.03
N TYR A 87 -5.13 1.51 -20.48
CA TYR A 87 -4.81 1.45 -19.05
C TYR A 87 -4.08 2.70 -18.53
N PHE A 88 -3.13 3.25 -19.30
CA PHE A 88 -2.33 4.40 -18.84
C PHE A 88 -2.82 5.77 -19.33
N TYR A 89 -3.43 5.85 -20.52
CA TYR A 89 -3.67 7.16 -21.15
C TYR A 89 -5.13 7.40 -21.51
N ASN A 90 -5.79 6.47 -22.20
CA ASN A 90 -7.11 6.77 -22.77
C ASN A 90 -8.24 6.64 -21.73
N GLN A 91 -8.10 5.75 -20.75
CA GLN A 91 -9.12 5.45 -19.74
C GLN A 91 -8.60 5.65 -18.31
N GLY A 92 -7.37 5.19 -18.05
CA GLY A 92 -6.86 5.07 -16.68
C GLY A 92 -7.32 3.77 -16.01
N LYS A 93 -6.66 3.40 -14.91
CA LYS A 93 -6.78 2.07 -14.27
C LYS A 93 -8.22 1.67 -13.92
N ASN A 94 -8.97 2.55 -13.24
CA ASN A 94 -10.33 2.23 -12.80
C ASN A 94 -11.28 2.05 -13.98
N GLU A 95 -11.27 3.01 -14.92
CA GLU A 95 -12.19 2.98 -16.06
C GLU A 95 -11.83 1.86 -17.05
N PHE A 96 -10.56 1.47 -17.13
CA PHE A 96 -10.12 0.30 -17.88
C PHE A 96 -10.86 -0.97 -17.44
N PHE A 97 -10.96 -1.22 -16.15
CA PHE A 97 -11.68 -2.38 -15.62
C PHE A 97 -13.19 -2.18 -15.68
N LYS A 98 -13.70 -1.02 -15.23
CA LYS A 98 -15.14 -0.74 -15.18
C LYS A 98 -15.81 -0.86 -16.55
N SER A 99 -15.24 -0.25 -17.59
CA SER A 99 -15.77 -0.33 -18.95
C SER A 99 -15.82 -1.77 -19.49
N ARG A 100 -14.89 -2.63 -19.08
CA ARG A 100 -14.85 -4.06 -19.45
C ARG A 100 -15.89 -4.88 -18.68
N ILE A 101 -16.11 -4.58 -17.39
CA ILE A 101 -17.22 -5.15 -16.62
C ILE A 101 -18.55 -4.82 -17.31
N ASP A 102 -18.76 -3.55 -17.67
CA ASP A 102 -19.99 -3.09 -18.32
C ASP A 102 -20.20 -3.72 -19.69
N LYS A 103 -19.13 -3.88 -20.48
CA LYS A 103 -19.15 -4.52 -21.80
C LYS A 103 -19.49 -6.01 -21.71
N TYR A 104 -18.87 -6.73 -20.77
CA TYR A 104 -18.99 -8.19 -20.69
C TYR A 104 -20.08 -8.66 -19.72
N LYS A 105 -20.67 -7.76 -18.93
CA LYS A 105 -21.61 -8.08 -17.85
C LYS A 105 -21.05 -9.19 -16.96
N SER A 106 -19.81 -9.01 -16.54
CA SER A 106 -19.04 -9.97 -15.77
C SER A 106 -17.89 -9.28 -15.02
N THR A 107 -17.69 -9.65 -13.76
CA THR A 107 -16.51 -9.26 -12.96
C THR A 107 -15.31 -10.17 -13.19
N VAL A 108 -15.49 -11.24 -13.97
CA VAL A 108 -14.44 -12.17 -14.40
C VAL A 108 -14.33 -12.15 -15.92
N PHE A 109 -13.19 -11.76 -16.47
CA PHE A 109 -12.97 -11.69 -17.93
C PHE A 109 -11.50 -11.77 -18.33
N ARG A 110 -11.26 -12.07 -19.61
CA ARG A 110 -9.94 -12.06 -20.25
C ARG A 110 -9.54 -10.65 -20.66
N THR A 111 -8.30 -10.27 -20.37
CA THR A 111 -7.71 -8.99 -20.79
C THR A 111 -6.19 -9.10 -20.84
N ASN A 112 -5.52 -8.19 -21.56
CA ASN A 112 -4.09 -8.01 -21.39
C ASN A 112 -3.80 -7.05 -20.22
N MET A 113 -2.67 -7.24 -19.55
CA MET A 113 -2.14 -6.33 -18.53
C MET A 113 -0.77 -5.78 -18.93
N PRO A 114 -0.46 -4.51 -18.62
CA PRO A 114 0.89 -3.98 -18.76
C PRO A 114 1.92 -4.83 -17.99
N PRO A 115 3.20 -4.89 -18.44
CA PRO A 115 3.84 -3.98 -19.40
C PRO A 115 4.09 -4.57 -20.81
N GLY A 116 3.36 -5.61 -21.23
CA GLY A 116 3.55 -6.20 -22.57
C GLY A 116 3.60 -5.16 -23.71
N PRO A 117 4.31 -5.42 -24.81
CA PRO A 117 4.75 -6.76 -25.26
C PRO A 117 6.23 -7.10 -25.03
N PHE A 118 7.16 -6.13 -24.93
CA PHE A 118 8.60 -6.45 -24.93
C PHE A 118 9.19 -6.69 -23.54
N ILE A 119 8.58 -6.11 -22.50
CA ILE A 119 9.00 -6.32 -21.10
C ILE A 119 8.37 -7.59 -20.52
N SER A 120 7.14 -7.91 -20.95
CA SER A 120 6.40 -9.11 -20.55
C SER A 120 6.16 -9.99 -21.76
N SER A 121 6.69 -11.20 -21.73
CA SER A 121 6.53 -12.20 -22.80
C SER A 121 5.12 -12.77 -22.91
N ASP A 122 4.32 -12.68 -21.84
CA ASP A 122 2.91 -13.05 -21.82
C ASP A 122 2.11 -12.09 -20.93
N SER A 123 1.35 -11.21 -21.56
CA SER A 123 0.50 -10.19 -20.89
C SER A 123 -0.93 -10.67 -20.62
N LYS A 124 -1.28 -11.88 -21.04
CA LYS A 124 -2.65 -12.40 -20.99
C LYS A 124 -3.00 -12.81 -19.57
N VAL A 125 -4.11 -12.28 -19.06
CA VAL A 125 -4.64 -12.66 -17.73
C VAL A 125 -6.14 -12.93 -17.78
N ILE A 126 -6.64 -13.55 -16.71
CA ILE A 126 -8.04 -13.56 -16.32
C ILE A 126 -8.18 -12.62 -15.13
N ALA A 127 -8.88 -11.51 -15.32
CA ALA A 127 -9.17 -10.53 -14.27
C ALA A 127 -10.26 -11.05 -13.34
N LEU A 128 -10.10 -10.84 -12.04
CA LEU A 128 -11.01 -11.19 -10.95
C LEU A 128 -11.32 -9.90 -10.17
N LEU A 129 -12.52 -9.35 -10.35
CA LEU A 129 -12.87 -7.98 -9.95
C LEU A 129 -14.03 -7.90 -8.96
N ASP A 130 -14.31 -9.01 -8.26
CA ASP A 130 -15.30 -9.09 -7.18
C ASP A 130 -14.69 -9.81 -5.97
N GLY A 131 -15.20 -9.52 -4.78
CA GLY A 131 -14.68 -10.05 -3.52
C GLY A 131 -15.00 -11.53 -3.28
N LYS A 132 -15.78 -12.18 -4.13
CA LYS A 132 -16.04 -13.63 -4.08
C LYS A 132 -15.02 -14.41 -4.92
N SER A 133 -14.68 -13.94 -6.11
CA SER A 133 -13.70 -14.59 -7.00
C SER A 133 -12.25 -14.29 -6.60
N PHE A 134 -11.96 -13.06 -6.13
CA PHE A 134 -10.62 -12.59 -5.80
C PHE A 134 -9.83 -13.48 -4.82
N PRO A 135 -10.42 -14.04 -3.73
CA PRO A 135 -9.66 -14.80 -2.73
C PRO A 135 -8.94 -16.05 -3.25
N ILE A 136 -9.26 -16.55 -4.45
CA ILE A 136 -8.50 -17.63 -5.10
C ILE A 136 -7.00 -17.30 -5.24
N LEU A 137 -6.65 -16.00 -5.28
CA LEU A 137 -5.27 -15.50 -5.39
C LEU A 137 -4.42 -15.74 -4.12
N PHE A 138 -5.07 -16.12 -3.01
CA PHE A 138 -4.43 -16.43 -1.73
C PHE A 138 -4.22 -17.92 -1.51
N ASP A 139 -5.01 -18.77 -2.20
CA ASP A 139 -4.96 -20.22 -2.05
C ASP A 139 -3.75 -20.79 -2.80
N VAL A 140 -2.60 -20.84 -2.12
CA VAL A 140 -1.32 -21.31 -2.68
C VAL A 140 -1.31 -22.80 -3.04
N SER A 141 -2.34 -23.56 -2.63
CA SER A 141 -2.54 -24.93 -3.13
C SER A 141 -3.08 -24.94 -4.56
N LYS A 142 -3.80 -23.88 -4.95
CA LYS A 142 -4.42 -23.70 -6.27
C LYS A 142 -3.65 -22.76 -7.18
N VAL A 143 -2.94 -21.77 -6.64
CA VAL A 143 -2.15 -20.80 -7.41
C VAL A 143 -0.66 -20.83 -7.04
N GLU A 144 0.19 -20.67 -8.04
CA GLU A 144 1.62 -20.44 -7.92
C GLU A 144 1.90 -18.95 -7.83
N LYS A 145 2.79 -18.58 -6.92
CA LYS A 145 3.19 -17.20 -6.59
C LYS A 145 4.66 -16.94 -6.87
N LYS A 146 5.26 -17.78 -7.73
CA LYS A 146 6.63 -17.66 -8.22
C LYS A 146 6.76 -16.54 -9.25
N ASP A 147 7.66 -15.60 -9.01
CA ASP A 147 8.04 -14.55 -9.96
C ASP A 147 6.88 -13.68 -10.50
N VAL A 148 5.79 -13.55 -9.73
CA VAL A 148 4.60 -12.76 -10.09
C VAL A 148 4.36 -11.55 -9.18
N PHE A 149 5.33 -11.20 -8.33
CA PHE A 149 5.19 -10.09 -7.37
C PHE A 149 4.94 -8.74 -8.07
N THR A 150 5.52 -8.55 -9.25
CA THR A 150 5.34 -7.37 -10.12
C THR A 150 4.41 -7.63 -11.31
N GLY A 151 3.69 -8.76 -11.29
CA GLY A 151 2.73 -9.15 -12.32
C GLY A 151 3.31 -10.05 -13.39
N THR A 152 3.09 -9.68 -14.66
CA THR A 152 3.46 -10.50 -15.83
C THR A 152 4.92 -10.30 -16.27
N TYR A 153 5.72 -9.61 -15.48
CA TYR A 153 7.16 -9.42 -15.68
C TYR A 153 7.88 -9.47 -14.34
N THR A 154 9.17 -9.75 -14.38
CA THR A 154 10.08 -9.76 -13.22
C THR A 154 11.23 -8.79 -13.50
N PRO A 155 11.52 -7.84 -12.60
CA PRO A 155 12.72 -7.03 -12.67
C PRO A 155 13.98 -7.90 -12.70
N SER A 156 15.01 -7.45 -13.41
CA SER A 156 16.31 -8.13 -13.42
C SER A 156 16.85 -8.36 -12.01
N THR A 157 17.30 -9.57 -11.70
CA THR A 157 17.95 -9.88 -10.41
C THR A 157 19.23 -9.08 -10.18
N SER A 158 19.80 -8.46 -11.24
CA SER A 158 20.91 -7.51 -11.08
C SER A 158 20.54 -6.26 -10.26
N LEU A 159 19.25 -6.00 -10.06
CA LEU A 159 18.74 -4.94 -9.17
C LEU A 159 18.62 -5.41 -7.70
N THR A 160 18.86 -6.70 -7.42
CA THR A 160 18.69 -7.33 -6.10
C THR A 160 19.88 -8.20 -5.74
N GLY A 161 21.09 -7.79 -6.11
CA GLY A 161 22.31 -8.53 -5.78
C GLY A 161 22.43 -9.90 -6.48
N ARG A 162 21.71 -10.11 -7.59
CA ARG A 162 21.57 -11.39 -8.31
C ARG A 162 20.77 -12.46 -7.56
N TYR A 163 20.08 -12.09 -6.48
CA TYR A 163 19.16 -12.98 -5.78
C TYR A 163 17.71 -12.78 -6.23
N ARG A 164 16.96 -13.89 -6.29
CA ARG A 164 15.49 -13.85 -6.29
C ARG A 164 15.05 -13.70 -4.84
N VAL A 165 14.72 -12.46 -4.46
CA VAL A 165 14.35 -12.12 -3.07
C VAL A 165 13.00 -12.72 -2.67
N LEU A 166 12.76 -12.85 -1.36
CA LEU A 166 11.59 -13.48 -0.73
C LEU A 166 10.24 -13.16 -1.40
N SER A 167 10.03 -11.91 -1.78
CA SER A 167 8.77 -11.47 -2.41
C SER A 167 8.43 -12.24 -3.69
N TYR A 168 9.44 -12.71 -4.45
CA TYR A 168 9.27 -13.46 -5.70
C TYR A 168 9.27 -14.98 -5.54
N LEU A 169 9.53 -15.50 -4.33
CA LEU A 169 9.60 -16.95 -4.10
C LEU A 169 8.21 -17.56 -3.86
N ASP A 170 7.90 -18.70 -4.49
CA ASP A 170 6.71 -19.49 -4.12
C ASP A 170 6.93 -20.20 -2.78
N PRO A 171 5.89 -20.45 -1.97
CA PRO A 171 6.04 -21.23 -0.74
C PRO A 171 6.59 -22.64 -0.94
N SER A 172 6.52 -23.21 -2.14
CA SER A 172 7.18 -24.49 -2.44
C SER A 172 8.71 -24.41 -2.52
N GLU A 173 9.29 -23.21 -2.57
CA GLU A 173 10.74 -23.00 -2.65
C GLU A 173 11.34 -22.95 -1.22
N PRO A 174 12.34 -23.77 -0.86
CA PRO A 174 12.86 -23.84 0.51
C PRO A 174 13.34 -22.49 1.10
N ASN A 175 13.87 -21.61 0.27
CA ASN A 175 14.32 -20.28 0.72
C ASN A 175 13.15 -19.36 1.10
N HIS A 176 11.92 -19.61 0.62
CA HIS A 176 10.75 -18.84 1.06
C HIS A 176 10.55 -18.96 2.57
N GLU A 177 10.52 -20.18 3.08
CA GLU A 177 10.36 -20.47 4.52
C GLU A 177 11.46 -19.78 5.33
N LYS A 178 12.73 -20.01 4.96
CA LYS A 178 13.90 -19.47 5.64
C LYS A 178 13.86 -17.93 5.72
N LEU A 179 13.66 -17.28 4.57
CA LEU A 179 13.71 -15.82 4.50
C LEU A 179 12.48 -15.18 5.16
N LYS A 180 11.28 -15.80 5.06
CA LYS A 180 10.08 -15.29 5.74
C LYS A 180 10.19 -15.43 7.25
N LYS A 181 10.74 -16.56 7.73
CA LYS A 181 11.06 -16.76 9.15
C LYS A 181 12.04 -15.69 9.65
N LEU A 182 13.08 -15.39 8.87
CA LEU A 182 14.04 -14.33 9.20
C LEU A 182 13.35 -12.96 9.36
N MET A 183 12.39 -12.62 8.49
CA MET A 183 11.60 -11.37 8.62
C MET A 183 10.70 -11.37 9.87
N PHE A 184 10.06 -12.49 10.20
CA PHE A 184 9.29 -12.60 11.46
C PHE A 184 10.18 -12.40 12.69
N ARG A 185 11.40 -12.94 12.67
CA ARG A 185 12.37 -12.81 13.77
C ARG A 185 12.86 -11.38 13.92
N LEU A 186 13.13 -10.68 12.82
CA LEU A 186 13.42 -9.24 12.83
C LEU A 186 12.31 -8.45 13.53
N LEU A 187 11.05 -8.59 13.08
CA LEU A 187 9.92 -7.84 13.63
C LEU A 187 9.68 -8.14 15.11
N THR A 188 9.77 -9.41 15.50
CA THR A 188 9.53 -9.83 16.88
C THR A 188 10.64 -9.35 17.82
N SER A 189 11.91 -9.54 17.43
CA SER A 189 13.08 -9.17 18.25
C SER A 189 13.23 -7.66 18.46
N ARG A 190 12.56 -6.85 17.65
CA ARG A 190 12.62 -5.38 17.70
C ARG A 190 11.32 -4.74 18.21
N SER A 191 10.33 -5.54 18.59
CA SER A 191 8.99 -5.08 18.99
C SER A 191 9.00 -3.98 20.07
N ASP A 192 9.80 -4.15 21.13
CA ASP A 192 9.91 -3.20 22.24
C ASP A 192 10.55 -1.85 21.85
N HIS A 193 11.21 -1.77 20.69
CA HIS A 193 11.83 -0.54 20.20
C HIS A 193 10.90 0.30 19.33
N ILE A 194 9.79 -0.28 18.85
CA ILE A 194 8.94 0.39 17.86
C ILE A 194 8.26 1.62 18.46
N ILE A 195 7.59 1.50 19.62
CA ILE A 195 6.90 2.65 20.22
C ILE A 195 7.91 3.76 20.54
N PRO A 196 8.98 3.53 21.34
CA PRO A 196 9.88 4.62 21.73
C PRO A 196 10.52 5.34 20.54
N GLU A 197 10.96 4.60 19.51
CA GLU A 197 11.55 5.20 18.31
C GLU A 197 10.50 5.91 17.44
N PHE A 198 9.26 5.39 17.37
CA PHE A 198 8.16 6.09 16.71
C PHE A 198 7.90 7.45 17.34
N GLN A 199 7.79 7.53 18.67
CA GLN A 199 7.49 8.79 19.35
C GLN A 199 8.61 9.83 19.17
N LYS A 200 9.88 9.39 19.21
CA LYS A 200 11.03 10.25 18.95
C LYS A 200 11.02 10.80 17.52
N GLU A 201 10.90 9.92 16.53
CA GLU A 201 10.86 10.34 15.13
C GLU A 201 9.65 11.19 14.81
N TYR A 202 8.49 10.87 15.40
CA TYR A 202 7.28 11.64 15.19
C TYR A 202 7.41 13.04 15.81
N THR A 203 8.12 13.18 16.93
CA THR A 203 8.39 14.48 17.53
C THR A 203 9.17 15.40 16.59
N GLU A 204 10.23 14.89 15.92
CA GLU A 204 11.00 15.67 14.94
C GLU A 204 10.21 15.95 13.66
N PHE A 205 9.45 14.96 13.18
CA PHE A 205 8.50 15.11 12.08
C PHE A 205 7.51 16.24 12.37
N ALA A 206 6.92 16.25 13.57
CA ALA A 206 5.89 17.20 13.94
C ALA A 206 6.46 18.62 14.23
N LYS A 207 7.69 18.73 14.73
CA LYS A 207 8.42 20.03 14.77
C LYS A 207 8.59 20.62 13.38
N THR A 208 8.91 19.79 12.40
CA THR A 208 9.07 20.22 11.00
C THR A 208 7.74 20.65 10.40
N LEU A 209 6.67 19.87 10.64
CA LEU A 209 5.30 20.25 10.27
C LEU A 209 4.90 21.62 10.82
N ASP A 210 5.08 21.86 12.13
CA ASP A 210 4.72 23.14 12.75
C ASP A 210 5.52 24.31 12.16
N ARG A 211 6.83 24.12 11.98
CA ARG A 211 7.72 25.14 11.44
C ARG A 211 7.30 25.54 10.03
N GLU A 212 7.15 24.58 9.13
CA GLU A 212 6.79 24.85 7.73
C GLU A 212 5.37 25.40 7.61
N MET A 213 4.42 24.93 8.41
CA MET A 213 3.07 25.51 8.45
C MET A 213 3.10 26.97 8.90
N MET A 214 3.92 27.32 9.89
CA MET A 214 4.07 28.70 10.37
C MET A 214 4.80 29.61 9.37
N GLU A 215 5.81 29.10 8.68
CA GLU A 215 6.65 29.87 7.75
C GLU A 215 5.98 30.03 6.36
N GLU A 216 5.32 28.98 5.85
CA GLU A 216 4.81 28.92 4.48
C GLU A 216 3.28 28.85 4.38
N GLY A 217 2.57 28.62 5.49
CA GLY A 217 1.12 28.42 5.50
C GLY A 217 0.66 27.11 4.86
N ARG A 218 1.60 26.21 4.53
CA ARG A 218 1.35 24.89 3.93
C ARG A 218 2.54 23.96 4.14
N VAL A 219 2.32 22.65 4.03
CA VAL A 219 3.39 21.64 4.13
C VAL A 219 3.24 20.56 3.08
N GLU A 220 4.30 20.27 2.33
CA GLU A 220 4.33 19.12 1.41
C GLU A 220 4.69 17.84 2.17
N LEU A 221 3.70 16.97 2.37
CA LEU A 221 3.82 15.85 3.29
C LEU A 221 4.73 14.73 2.77
N ASN A 222 4.82 14.52 1.44
CA ASN A 222 5.40 13.29 0.91
C ASN A 222 6.91 13.19 1.19
N ALA A 223 7.66 14.26 0.93
CA ALA A 223 9.10 14.28 1.22
C ALA A 223 9.39 14.10 2.72
N LEU A 224 8.62 14.78 3.57
CA LEU A 224 8.75 14.68 5.02
C LEU A 224 8.40 13.27 5.53
N ASN A 225 7.32 12.68 5.00
CA ASN A 225 6.90 11.30 5.29
C ASN A 225 7.95 10.28 4.86
N ASP A 226 8.57 10.46 3.70
CA ASP A 226 9.63 9.55 3.23
C ASP A 226 10.80 9.55 4.24
N GLN A 227 11.29 10.74 4.61
CA GLN A 227 12.41 10.83 5.56
C GLN A 227 12.06 10.23 6.92
N PHE A 228 10.89 10.58 7.46
CA PHE A 228 10.36 10.02 8.70
C PHE A 228 10.26 8.48 8.63
N SER A 229 9.73 7.95 7.53
CA SER A 229 9.53 6.51 7.36
C SER A 229 10.86 5.76 7.36
N PHE A 230 11.88 6.24 6.63
CA PHE A 230 13.16 5.54 6.60
C PHE A 230 13.89 5.62 7.95
N ASN A 231 13.90 6.79 8.60
CA ASN A 231 14.54 6.96 9.90
C ASN A 231 13.89 6.06 10.96
N LEU A 232 12.55 6.03 10.99
CA LEU A 232 11.80 5.14 11.87
C LEU A 232 12.21 3.69 11.66
N LEU A 233 12.29 3.22 10.42
CA LEU A 233 12.64 1.83 10.13
C LEU A 233 14.10 1.51 10.51
N ALA A 234 15.04 2.40 10.24
CA ALA A 234 16.44 2.23 10.62
C ALA A 234 16.60 2.16 12.15
N LYS A 235 15.99 3.10 12.89
CA LYS A 235 16.10 3.15 14.35
C LYS A 235 15.35 2.01 15.03
N SER A 236 14.10 1.77 14.64
CA SER A 236 13.29 0.73 15.28
C SER A 236 13.80 -0.68 14.94
N LEU A 237 14.11 -0.98 13.66
CA LEU A 237 14.44 -2.34 13.23
C LEU A 237 15.93 -2.67 13.26
N LEU A 238 16.81 -1.68 13.11
CA LEU A 238 18.27 -1.89 13.10
C LEU A 238 18.97 -1.28 14.33
N GLY A 239 18.34 -0.33 15.02
CA GLY A 239 18.96 0.37 16.14
C GLY A 239 19.99 1.41 15.70
N VAL A 240 19.88 1.92 14.48
CA VAL A 240 20.88 2.82 13.86
C VAL A 240 20.26 4.13 13.45
N GLU A 241 20.95 5.22 13.77
CA GLU A 241 20.68 6.57 13.29
C GLU A 241 21.30 6.75 11.88
N PRO A 242 20.51 6.89 10.80
CA PRO A 242 21.06 7.03 9.45
C PRO A 242 22.01 8.22 9.29
N SER A 243 21.77 9.34 9.99
CA SER A 243 22.63 10.52 9.94
C SER A 243 24.05 10.30 10.46
N ASP A 244 24.26 9.26 11.27
CA ASP A 244 25.56 8.88 11.81
C ASP A 244 26.33 7.93 10.87
N THR A 245 25.77 7.62 9.70
CA THR A 245 26.35 6.72 8.69
C THR A 245 26.64 7.45 7.37
N GLU A 246 27.39 6.82 6.47
CA GLU A 246 27.62 7.34 5.10
C GLU A 246 26.34 7.46 4.25
N LEU A 247 25.24 6.82 4.69
CA LEU A 247 23.95 6.95 4.03
C LEU A 247 23.33 8.33 4.27
N GLY A 248 23.53 8.90 5.47
CA GLY A 248 23.00 10.20 5.85
C GLY A 248 21.50 10.31 5.61
N MET A 249 21.11 11.38 4.92
CA MET A 249 19.72 11.67 4.56
C MET A 249 19.37 11.23 3.12
N ASP A 250 20.28 10.54 2.42
CA ASP A 250 20.10 10.22 1.00
C ASP A 250 19.13 9.05 0.75
N ALA A 251 18.80 8.28 1.79
CA ALA A 251 18.08 7.01 1.63
C ALA A 251 16.77 7.13 0.83
N PRO A 252 15.85 8.10 1.08
CA PRO A 252 14.64 8.25 0.27
C PRO A 252 14.91 8.41 -1.23
N ILE A 253 15.91 9.20 -1.61
CA ILE A 253 16.25 9.48 -3.01
C ILE A 253 16.86 8.23 -3.66
N LEU A 254 17.77 7.54 -2.97
CA LEU A 254 18.40 6.32 -3.45
C LEU A 254 17.36 5.20 -3.64
N ILE A 255 16.48 5.01 -2.66
CA ILE A 255 15.40 4.03 -2.71
C ILE A 255 14.43 4.39 -3.83
N GLY A 256 13.99 5.64 -3.94
CA GLY A 256 13.09 6.09 -4.99
C GLY A 256 13.61 5.82 -6.40
N LYS A 257 14.90 6.11 -6.64
CA LYS A 257 15.56 5.80 -7.91
C LYS A 257 15.64 4.29 -8.15
N TRP A 258 16.03 3.50 -7.16
CA TRP A 258 16.11 2.05 -7.28
C TRP A 258 14.74 1.38 -7.51
N VAL A 259 13.69 1.84 -6.82
CA VAL A 259 12.30 1.38 -7.03
C VAL A 259 11.81 1.75 -8.42
N LEU A 260 12.14 2.94 -8.93
CA LEU A 260 11.81 3.32 -10.31
C LEU A 260 12.40 2.33 -11.32
N PHE A 261 13.65 1.91 -11.15
CA PHE A 261 14.28 0.93 -12.06
C PHE A 261 13.61 -0.46 -12.02
N GLN A 262 12.86 -0.77 -10.96
CA GLN A 262 12.09 -2.02 -10.85
C GLN A 262 10.66 -1.87 -11.37
N LEU A 263 10.03 -0.72 -11.12
CA LEU A 263 8.60 -0.52 -11.31
C LEU A 263 8.23 0.41 -12.47
N HIS A 264 9.19 1.04 -13.15
CA HIS A 264 8.92 1.90 -14.31
C HIS A 264 7.94 1.31 -15.34
N PRO A 265 7.88 -0.01 -15.62
CA PRO A 265 6.92 -0.56 -16.58
C PRO A 265 5.45 -0.38 -16.19
N VAL A 266 5.18 -0.17 -14.89
CA VAL A 266 3.83 -0.07 -14.33
C VAL A 266 3.55 1.27 -13.61
N LEU A 267 4.51 2.20 -13.63
CA LEU A 267 4.39 3.54 -13.07
C LEU A 267 4.11 4.59 -14.16
N THR A 268 3.69 5.77 -13.72
CA THR A 268 3.51 6.95 -14.58
C THR A 268 4.22 8.13 -13.94
N LEU A 269 5.15 8.75 -14.67
CA LEU A 269 5.95 9.89 -14.19
C LEU A 269 5.41 11.25 -14.64
N GLY A 270 4.25 11.29 -15.30
CA GLY A 270 3.67 12.51 -15.87
C GLY A 270 4.39 12.99 -17.14
N LEU A 271 5.16 12.13 -17.80
CA LEU A 271 5.82 12.45 -19.06
C LEU A 271 4.79 12.52 -20.22
N PRO A 272 5.08 13.27 -21.29
CA PRO A 272 4.30 13.20 -22.52
C PRO A 272 4.19 11.76 -23.02
N ARG A 273 2.98 11.35 -23.44
CA ARG A 273 2.62 9.97 -23.79
C ARG A 273 3.67 9.20 -24.61
N VAL A 274 4.22 9.82 -25.65
CA VAL A 274 5.21 9.17 -26.54
C VAL A 274 6.52 8.89 -25.80
N LEU A 275 7.00 9.86 -25.00
CA LEU A 275 8.21 9.70 -24.21
C LEU A 275 8.01 8.66 -23.10
N ASP A 276 6.86 8.69 -22.44
CA ASP A 276 6.52 7.71 -21.40
C ASP A 276 6.51 6.27 -21.97
N ASP A 277 5.83 6.05 -23.10
CA ASP A 277 5.72 4.71 -23.69
C ASP A 277 7.08 4.14 -24.14
N ILE A 278 7.92 4.97 -24.78
CA ILE A 278 9.24 4.56 -25.26
C ILE A 278 10.20 4.30 -24.10
N VAL A 279 10.30 5.24 -23.15
CA VAL A 279 11.31 5.22 -22.09
C VAL A 279 10.94 4.25 -20.97
N LEU A 280 9.67 4.22 -20.55
CA LEU A 280 9.26 3.48 -19.36
C LEU A 280 8.56 2.17 -19.69
N ARG A 281 7.95 2.01 -20.88
CA ARG A 281 7.02 0.88 -21.13
C ARG A 281 7.48 -0.09 -22.19
N THR A 282 8.59 0.18 -22.86
CA THR A 282 9.05 -0.67 -23.99
C THR A 282 10.22 -1.58 -23.60
N PHE A 283 11.22 -1.10 -22.86
CA PHE A 283 12.35 -1.92 -22.42
C PHE A 283 12.66 -1.70 -20.94
N GLN A 284 13.22 -2.73 -20.27
CA GLN A 284 13.69 -2.56 -18.89
C GLN A 284 14.86 -1.57 -18.85
N LEU A 285 14.84 -0.66 -17.87
CA LEU A 285 15.94 0.28 -17.66
C LEU A 285 17.24 -0.48 -17.31
N PRO A 286 18.40 -0.10 -17.88
CA PRO A 286 19.64 -0.83 -17.64
C PRO A 286 20.10 -0.75 -16.17
N SER A 287 20.14 -1.89 -15.48
CA SER A 287 20.41 -1.95 -14.03
C SER A 287 21.75 -1.34 -13.60
N PHE A 288 22.75 -1.29 -14.48
CA PHE A 288 24.05 -0.71 -14.16
C PHE A 288 23.99 0.80 -13.82
N LEU A 289 22.95 1.51 -14.26
CA LEU A 289 22.75 2.95 -14.00
C LEU A 289 22.37 3.26 -12.54
N VAL A 290 21.92 2.25 -11.78
CA VAL A 290 21.57 2.38 -10.35
C VAL A 290 22.45 1.51 -9.46
N LYS A 291 23.48 0.84 -10.03
CA LYS A 291 24.35 -0.08 -9.29
C LYS A 291 25.06 0.58 -8.10
N LYS A 292 25.61 1.79 -8.29
CA LYS A 292 26.31 2.52 -7.22
C LYS A 292 25.36 2.94 -6.10
N ASP A 293 24.16 3.38 -6.44
CA ASP A 293 23.14 3.78 -5.47
C ASP A 293 22.65 2.57 -4.66
N TYR A 294 22.42 1.44 -5.33
CA TYR A 294 22.08 0.17 -4.67
C TYR A 294 23.22 -0.33 -3.77
N GLN A 295 24.48 -0.16 -4.19
CA GLN A 295 25.63 -0.54 -3.37
C GLN A 295 25.68 0.25 -2.06
N ARG A 296 25.44 1.57 -2.09
CA ARG A 296 25.35 2.39 -0.86
C ARG A 296 24.28 1.89 0.10
N LEU A 297 23.10 1.53 -0.43
CA LEU A 297 22.04 0.93 0.37
C LEU A 297 22.48 -0.43 0.94
N TYR A 298 23.07 -1.30 0.11
CA TYR A 298 23.56 -2.60 0.55
C TYR A 298 24.61 -2.48 1.65
N ASP A 299 25.60 -1.61 1.50
CA ASP A 299 26.67 -1.41 2.49
C ASP A 299 26.10 -0.95 3.84
N PHE A 300 25.06 -0.10 3.82
CA PHE A 300 24.32 0.28 5.02
C PHE A 300 23.68 -0.93 5.70
N PHE A 301 22.91 -1.76 5.00
CA PHE A 301 22.26 -2.93 5.62
C PHE A 301 23.25 -4.01 6.04
N TYR A 302 24.28 -4.27 5.23
CA TYR A 302 25.31 -5.25 5.53
C TYR A 302 26.07 -4.90 6.81
N THR A 303 26.39 -3.61 6.99
CA THR A 303 27.08 -3.10 8.18
C THR A 303 26.17 -3.04 9.40
N ASN A 304 24.91 -2.63 9.24
CA ASN A 304 24.03 -2.26 10.35
C ASN A 304 22.93 -3.28 10.69
N SER A 305 22.83 -4.39 9.97
CA SER A 305 21.99 -5.53 10.38
C SER A 305 22.36 -5.99 11.79
N THR A 306 21.35 -6.28 12.63
CA THR A 306 21.60 -6.66 14.02
C THR A 306 22.30 -8.01 14.13
N ASP A 307 23.10 -8.21 15.19
CA ASP A 307 23.75 -9.50 15.45
C ASP A 307 22.72 -10.64 15.54
N SER A 308 21.61 -10.41 16.23
CA SER A 308 20.51 -11.39 16.35
C SER A 308 19.92 -11.79 14.99
N PHE A 309 19.84 -10.87 14.03
CA PHE A 309 19.36 -11.14 12.68
C PHE A 309 20.38 -11.98 11.91
N ASN A 310 21.67 -11.61 11.99
CA ASN A 310 22.75 -12.33 11.32
C ASN A 310 22.93 -13.75 11.86
N GLU A 311 22.87 -13.94 13.17
CA GLU A 311 22.91 -15.25 13.80
C GLU A 311 21.73 -16.14 13.39
N GLU A 312 20.52 -15.57 13.30
CA GLU A 312 19.35 -16.32 12.83
C GLU A 312 19.48 -16.68 11.34
N ALA A 313 20.00 -15.78 10.51
CA ALA A 313 20.29 -16.07 9.10
C ALA A 313 21.27 -17.25 8.95
N GLU A 314 22.37 -17.23 9.70
CA GLU A 314 23.35 -18.31 9.72
C GLU A 314 22.74 -19.65 10.18
N LYS A 315 21.94 -19.64 11.26
CA LYS A 315 21.22 -20.83 11.75
C LYS A 315 20.27 -21.43 10.71
N LEU A 316 19.69 -20.59 9.85
CA LEU A 316 18.82 -21.01 8.75
C LEU A 316 19.59 -21.41 7.48
N GLY A 317 20.92 -21.30 7.49
CA GLY A 317 21.78 -21.56 6.36
C GLY A 317 21.60 -20.55 5.23
N VAL A 318 21.35 -19.28 5.57
CA VAL A 318 21.29 -18.14 4.64
C VAL A 318 22.58 -17.35 4.82
N SER A 319 23.31 -17.09 3.72
CA SER A 319 24.55 -16.30 3.81
C SER A 319 24.24 -14.87 4.23
N ARG A 320 25.20 -14.20 4.89
CA ARG A 320 25.06 -12.79 5.26
C ARG A 320 24.77 -11.89 4.06
N GLU A 321 25.37 -12.18 2.90
CA GLU A 321 25.11 -11.48 1.64
C GLU A 321 23.65 -11.62 1.18
N GLU A 322 23.13 -12.85 1.10
CA GLU A 322 21.73 -13.10 0.72
C GLU A 322 20.75 -12.50 1.74
N ALA A 323 21.06 -12.63 3.04
CA ALA A 323 20.27 -12.06 4.12
C ALA A 323 20.21 -10.53 4.03
N SER A 324 21.33 -9.87 3.73
CA SER A 324 21.42 -8.41 3.59
C SER A 324 20.62 -7.90 2.39
N HIS A 325 20.66 -8.59 1.25
CA HIS A 325 19.82 -8.22 0.10
C HIS A 325 18.32 -8.39 0.39
N ASN A 326 17.93 -9.44 1.10
CA ASN A 326 16.53 -9.63 1.50
C ASN A 326 16.09 -8.63 2.57
N LEU A 327 16.96 -8.26 3.52
CA LEU A 327 16.70 -7.23 4.52
C LEU A 327 16.51 -5.85 3.86
N LEU A 328 17.42 -5.47 2.96
CA LEU A 328 17.30 -4.25 2.15
C LEU A 328 15.96 -4.24 1.40
N PHE A 329 15.63 -5.34 0.72
CA PHE A 329 14.37 -5.39 -0.04
C PHE A 329 13.15 -5.28 0.88
N ALA A 330 13.14 -5.97 2.01
CA ALA A 330 12.04 -5.90 2.97
C ALA A 330 11.86 -4.49 3.53
N ILE A 331 12.93 -3.84 3.97
CA ILE A 331 12.84 -2.50 4.57
C ILE A 331 12.58 -1.43 3.51
N CYS A 332 13.32 -1.41 2.40
CA CYS A 332 13.24 -0.34 1.40
C CYS A 332 12.06 -0.51 0.42
N PHE A 333 11.83 -1.72 -0.08
CA PHE A 333 10.78 -1.95 -1.09
C PHE A 333 9.44 -2.23 -0.43
N ASN A 334 9.38 -3.22 0.46
CA ASN A 334 8.10 -3.64 1.04
C ASN A 334 7.59 -2.62 2.08
N THR A 335 8.41 -2.25 3.05
CA THR A 335 7.95 -1.44 4.18
C THR A 335 7.98 0.07 3.88
N PHE A 336 9.14 0.63 3.54
CA PHE A 336 9.25 2.06 3.18
C PHE A 336 8.38 2.39 1.96
N GLY A 337 8.41 1.58 0.90
CA GLY A 337 7.53 1.75 -0.26
C GLY A 337 6.05 1.69 0.10
N GLY A 338 5.67 0.80 1.02
CA GLY A 338 4.31 0.73 1.56
C GLY A 338 3.91 1.97 2.35
N MET A 339 4.75 2.45 3.27
CA MET A 339 4.51 3.66 4.08
C MET A 339 4.46 4.92 3.22
N LYS A 340 5.34 5.02 2.21
CA LYS A 340 5.36 6.10 1.21
C LYS A 340 4.02 6.28 0.50
N ILE A 341 3.29 5.19 0.28
CA ILE A 341 1.94 5.21 -0.33
C ILE A 341 0.87 5.40 0.75
N PHE A 342 0.93 4.58 1.80
CA PHE A 342 -0.21 4.42 2.71
C PHE A 342 -0.38 5.58 3.68
N PHE A 343 0.69 6.12 4.27
CA PHE A 343 0.54 7.20 5.26
C PHE A 343 -0.06 8.47 4.64
N PRO A 344 0.40 8.96 3.47
CA PRO A 344 -0.27 10.06 2.79
C PRO A 344 -1.72 9.74 2.40
N ASN A 345 -2.00 8.53 1.90
CA ASN A 345 -3.35 8.12 1.52
C ASN A 345 -4.30 8.01 2.72
N MET A 346 -3.83 7.52 3.85
CA MET A 346 -4.60 7.46 5.10
C MET A 346 -4.94 8.86 5.58
N LEU A 347 -3.95 9.77 5.62
CA LEU A 347 -4.18 11.15 6.03
C LEU A 347 -5.14 11.89 5.09
N LYS A 348 -5.03 11.64 3.77
CA LYS A 348 -5.98 12.13 2.75
C LYS A 348 -7.42 11.77 3.08
N TRP A 349 -7.68 10.50 3.39
CA TRP A 349 -9.04 10.03 3.67
C TRP A 349 -9.57 10.56 5.00
N ILE A 350 -8.74 10.60 6.03
CA ILE A 350 -9.08 11.21 7.32
C ILE A 350 -9.44 12.69 7.12
N ALA A 351 -8.58 13.47 6.45
CA ALA A 351 -8.81 14.89 6.20
C ALA A 351 -10.12 15.14 5.43
N LYS A 352 -10.41 14.32 4.42
CA LYS A 352 -11.66 14.41 3.63
C LYS A 352 -12.92 14.06 4.43
N ALA A 353 -12.80 13.26 5.49
CA ALA A 353 -13.93 12.95 6.38
C ALA A 353 -14.30 14.13 7.30
N GLY A 354 -13.38 15.09 7.47
CA GLY A 354 -13.69 16.41 8.03
C GLY A 354 -13.67 16.50 9.55
N VAL A 355 -13.97 17.70 10.03
CA VAL A 355 -13.77 18.14 11.42
C VAL A 355 -14.51 17.30 12.47
N GLU A 356 -15.65 16.72 12.11
CA GLU A 356 -16.42 15.87 13.02
C GLU A 356 -15.65 14.58 13.35
N LEU A 357 -15.11 13.89 12.35
CA LEU A 357 -14.27 12.73 12.57
C LEU A 357 -13.00 13.11 13.36
N HIS A 358 -12.36 14.23 13.01
CA HIS A 358 -11.16 14.70 13.70
C HIS A 358 -11.41 14.91 15.20
N SER A 359 -12.55 15.51 15.55
CA SER A 359 -12.98 15.73 16.93
C SER A 359 -13.23 14.42 17.69
N HIS A 360 -13.85 13.42 17.04
CA HIS A 360 -14.06 12.11 17.65
C HIS A 360 -12.74 11.34 17.85
N LEU A 361 -11.85 11.36 16.87
CA LEU A 361 -10.52 10.75 16.97
C LEU A 361 -9.71 11.40 18.10
N SER A 362 -9.58 12.73 18.11
CA SER A 362 -8.81 13.43 19.13
C SER A 362 -9.38 13.21 20.54
N SER A 363 -10.70 13.17 20.69
CA SER A 363 -11.36 12.88 21.97
C SER A 363 -11.09 11.46 22.45
N GLU A 364 -11.27 10.44 21.59
CA GLU A 364 -10.98 9.04 21.92
C GLU A 364 -9.50 8.88 22.32
N ILE A 365 -8.59 9.38 21.50
CA ILE A 365 -7.14 9.24 21.67
C ILE A 365 -6.69 9.91 22.98
N ARG A 366 -7.00 11.20 23.17
CA ARG A 366 -6.56 11.96 24.34
C ARG A 366 -7.15 11.39 25.63
N SER A 367 -8.39 10.91 25.60
CA SER A 367 -9.01 10.24 26.74
C SER A 367 -8.30 8.93 27.10
N GLN A 368 -8.04 8.07 26.13
CA GLN A 368 -7.38 6.79 26.39
C GLN A 368 -5.93 6.97 26.84
N VAL A 369 -5.16 7.87 26.22
CA VAL A 369 -3.78 8.17 26.62
C VAL A 369 -3.73 8.79 28.02
N LYS A 370 -4.68 9.67 28.38
CA LYS A 370 -4.80 10.18 29.76
C LYS A 370 -5.09 9.06 30.75
N SER A 371 -5.97 8.12 30.39
CA SER A 371 -6.31 6.97 31.26
C SER A 371 -5.15 5.99 31.47
N SER A 372 -4.17 5.96 30.55
CA SER A 372 -2.94 5.17 30.66
C SER A 372 -1.76 5.96 31.24
N GLY A 373 -2.02 7.04 31.98
CA GLY A 373 -0.99 7.82 32.65
C GLY A 373 -0.12 8.66 31.70
N GLY A 374 -0.66 9.03 30.54
CA GLY A 374 0.04 9.84 29.53
C GLY A 374 0.90 9.04 28.55
N ASN A 375 0.89 7.69 28.63
CA ASN A 375 1.74 6.84 27.81
C ASN A 375 0.93 6.11 26.72
N ILE A 376 1.49 6.03 25.51
CA ILE A 376 0.98 5.15 24.46
C ILE A 376 1.46 3.74 24.73
N THR A 377 0.53 2.81 24.94
CA THR A 377 0.80 1.39 25.18
C THR A 377 -0.13 0.55 24.32
N MET A 378 0.23 -0.71 24.05
CA MET A 378 -0.66 -1.65 23.34
C MET A 378 -2.06 -1.71 23.98
N THR A 379 -2.11 -1.82 25.31
CA THR A 379 -3.36 -1.83 26.08
C THR A 379 -4.19 -0.56 25.89
N ALA A 380 -3.56 0.61 25.81
CA ALA A 380 -4.26 1.87 25.54
C ALA A 380 -4.80 1.91 24.11
N MET A 381 -3.99 1.47 23.15
CA MET A 381 -4.38 1.43 21.73
C MET A 381 -5.57 0.50 21.50
N ASP A 382 -5.65 -0.63 22.20
CA ASP A 382 -6.77 -1.58 22.08
C ASP A 382 -8.11 -1.03 22.58
N LYS A 383 -8.08 0.04 23.37
CA LYS A 383 -9.26 0.80 23.80
C LYS A 383 -9.63 1.95 22.86
N MET A 384 -9.04 2.01 21.67
CA MET A 384 -9.32 3.01 20.62
C MET A 384 -9.97 2.36 19.39
N PRO A 385 -11.24 1.89 19.50
CA PRO A 385 -11.93 1.20 18.42
C PRO A 385 -12.12 2.07 17.18
N LEU A 386 -12.33 3.38 17.31
CA LEU A 386 -12.48 4.26 16.16
C LEU A 386 -11.14 4.42 15.40
N VAL A 387 -10.01 4.59 16.12
CA VAL A 387 -8.67 4.61 15.50
C VAL A 387 -8.41 3.32 14.72
N LYS A 388 -8.69 2.16 15.33
CA LYS A 388 -8.54 0.84 14.68
C LYS A 388 -9.39 0.78 13.40
N SER A 389 -10.66 1.19 13.48
CA SER A 389 -11.58 1.19 12.34
C SER A 389 -11.15 2.11 11.21
N VAL A 390 -10.70 3.33 11.52
CA VAL A 390 -10.22 4.31 10.52
C VAL A 390 -9.02 3.79 9.74
N VAL A 391 -8.07 3.14 10.41
CA VAL A 391 -6.91 2.51 9.73
C VAL A 391 -7.37 1.41 8.77
N TYR A 392 -8.30 0.55 9.21
CA TYR A 392 -8.86 -0.49 8.35
C TYR A 392 -9.68 0.06 7.19
N GLU A 393 -10.45 1.13 7.40
CA GLU A 393 -11.21 1.76 6.32
C GLU A 393 -10.29 2.39 5.27
N ALA A 394 -9.16 2.99 5.69
CA ALA A 394 -8.15 3.47 4.76
C ALA A 394 -7.53 2.33 3.94
N LEU A 395 -7.22 1.19 4.57
CA LEU A 395 -6.69 -0.01 3.89
C LEU A 395 -7.72 -0.66 2.95
N ARG A 396 -9.01 -0.62 3.31
CA ARG A 396 -10.10 -1.17 2.49
C ARG A 396 -10.37 -0.29 1.26
N ILE A 397 -10.56 1.02 1.46
CA ILE A 397 -11.00 1.94 0.40
C ILE A 397 -9.90 2.25 -0.60
N ASP A 398 -8.64 2.22 -0.19
CA ASP A 398 -7.49 2.58 -1.03
C ASP A 398 -6.28 1.68 -0.70
N PRO A 399 -6.35 0.39 -1.09
CA PRO A 399 -5.28 -0.56 -0.82
C PRO A 399 -3.95 -0.10 -1.42
N PRO A 400 -2.86 -0.01 -0.64
CA PRO A 400 -1.58 0.55 -1.12
C PRO A 400 -0.99 -0.18 -2.33
N VAL A 401 -1.21 -1.49 -2.40
CA VAL A 401 -0.83 -2.33 -3.54
C VAL A 401 -2.09 -2.92 -4.15
N SER A 402 -2.52 -2.36 -5.27
CA SER A 402 -3.83 -2.66 -5.86
C SER A 402 -3.85 -3.89 -6.77
N SER A 403 -2.72 -4.53 -7.06
CA SER A 403 -2.59 -5.58 -8.07
C SER A 403 -2.00 -6.85 -7.49
N GLN A 404 -2.71 -7.96 -7.60
CA GLN A 404 -2.29 -9.28 -7.14
C GLN A 404 -2.39 -10.28 -8.28
N TYR A 405 -1.41 -11.19 -8.36
CA TYR A 405 -1.31 -12.17 -9.43
C TYR A 405 -1.11 -13.57 -8.86
N GLY A 406 -1.52 -14.59 -9.60
CA GLY A 406 -1.27 -15.99 -9.28
C GLY A 406 -1.49 -16.86 -10.50
N ARG A 407 -0.63 -17.85 -10.74
CA ARG A 407 -0.76 -18.76 -11.88
C ARG A 407 -1.48 -20.03 -11.46
N ALA A 408 -2.53 -20.44 -12.17
CA ALA A 408 -3.28 -21.65 -11.81
C ALA A 408 -2.38 -22.91 -11.85
N LYS A 409 -2.24 -23.62 -10.72
CA LYS A 409 -1.45 -24.87 -10.61
C LYS A 409 -2.16 -26.08 -11.24
N GLN A 410 -3.49 -25.99 -11.36
CA GLN A 410 -4.38 -27.01 -11.89
C GLN A 410 -5.58 -26.35 -12.58
N ASP A 411 -6.43 -27.15 -13.22
CA ASP A 411 -7.72 -26.63 -13.70
C ASP A 411 -8.56 -26.20 -12.48
N LEU A 412 -9.14 -24.99 -12.54
CA LEU A 412 -9.89 -24.39 -11.45
C LEU A 412 -11.33 -24.13 -11.87
N ILE A 413 -12.22 -24.21 -10.89
CA ILE A 413 -13.57 -23.67 -10.95
C ILE A 413 -13.57 -22.44 -10.03
N ILE A 414 -13.81 -21.27 -10.60
CA ILE A 414 -13.84 -19.99 -9.87
C ILE A 414 -15.28 -19.47 -9.91
N GLU A 415 -15.80 -19.11 -8.74
CA GLU A 415 -17.13 -18.51 -8.62
C GLU A 415 -17.02 -17.00 -8.41
N SER A 416 -17.83 -16.27 -9.15
CA SER A 416 -18.23 -14.89 -8.85
C SER A 416 -19.59 -14.90 -8.15
N HIS A 417 -20.20 -13.72 -7.96
CA HIS A 417 -21.53 -13.61 -7.37
C HIS A 417 -22.63 -14.26 -8.20
N ASP A 418 -22.57 -14.15 -9.53
CA ASP A 418 -23.66 -14.55 -10.44
C ASP A 418 -23.32 -15.77 -11.31
N ALA A 419 -22.05 -16.18 -11.37
CA ALA A 419 -21.60 -17.22 -12.30
C ALA A 419 -20.37 -18.02 -11.85
N THR A 420 -20.23 -19.19 -12.47
CA THR A 420 -19.10 -20.10 -12.30
C THR A 420 -18.27 -20.17 -13.59
N PHE A 421 -16.95 -20.09 -13.46
CA PHE A 421 -16.00 -20.05 -14.58
C PHE A 421 -14.96 -21.17 -14.48
N HIS A 422 -14.61 -21.76 -15.62
CA HIS A 422 -13.55 -22.74 -15.72
C HIS A 422 -12.25 -22.08 -16.19
N VAL A 423 -11.20 -22.22 -15.38
CA VAL A 423 -9.83 -21.76 -15.67
C VAL A 423 -8.94 -22.97 -15.88
N LYS A 424 -8.06 -22.92 -16.88
CA LYS A 424 -7.10 -23.98 -17.18
C LYS A 424 -5.81 -23.80 -16.40
N LYS A 425 -5.18 -24.93 -16.08
CA LYS A 425 -3.82 -24.97 -15.53
C LYS A 425 -2.88 -24.08 -16.37
N GLY A 426 -2.08 -23.27 -15.70
CA GLY A 426 -1.09 -22.38 -16.30
C GLY A 426 -1.60 -20.98 -16.65
N GLU A 427 -2.92 -20.75 -16.68
CA GLU A 427 -3.47 -19.41 -16.90
C GLU A 427 -3.10 -18.46 -15.76
N MET A 428 -2.77 -17.22 -16.10
CA MET A 428 -2.47 -16.17 -15.14
C MET A 428 -3.76 -15.54 -14.62
N LEU A 429 -3.98 -15.60 -13.31
CA LEU A 429 -5.03 -14.88 -12.63
C LEU A 429 -4.51 -13.52 -12.17
N TYR A 430 -5.35 -12.51 -12.28
CA TYR A 430 -5.08 -11.15 -11.86
C TYR A 430 -6.26 -10.61 -11.06
N GLY A 431 -5.98 -9.94 -9.95
CA GLY A 431 -6.97 -9.22 -9.17
C GLY A 431 -6.64 -7.75 -9.08
N TYR A 432 -7.63 -6.90 -9.38
CA TYR A 432 -7.57 -5.47 -9.05
C TYR A 432 -8.28 -5.23 -7.72
N GLN A 433 -7.50 -5.19 -6.65
CA GLN A 433 -7.99 -5.22 -5.26
C GLN A 433 -9.01 -4.13 -4.90
N PRO A 434 -8.89 -2.87 -5.37
CA PRO A 434 -9.87 -1.84 -5.04
C PRO A 434 -11.30 -2.22 -5.42
N PHE A 435 -11.51 -3.04 -6.45
CA PHE A 435 -12.85 -3.49 -6.83
C PHE A 435 -13.36 -4.60 -5.90
N ALA A 436 -12.48 -5.52 -5.49
CA ALA A 436 -12.81 -6.56 -4.53
C ALA A 436 -13.11 -6.01 -3.12
N THR A 437 -12.39 -4.99 -2.67
CA THR A 437 -12.58 -4.37 -1.34
C THR A 437 -13.65 -3.26 -1.33
N LYS A 438 -14.21 -2.94 -2.49
CA LYS A 438 -15.37 -2.05 -2.67
C LYS A 438 -16.54 -2.76 -3.35
N ASP A 439 -16.62 -4.07 -3.16
CA ASP A 439 -17.68 -4.87 -3.73
C ASP A 439 -19.02 -4.53 -3.04
N PRO A 440 -20.04 -4.03 -3.78
CA PRO A 440 -21.33 -3.67 -3.20
C PRO A 440 -22.14 -4.87 -2.67
N GLU A 441 -21.82 -6.10 -3.09
CA GLU A 441 -22.43 -7.32 -2.55
C GLU A 441 -21.85 -7.71 -1.17
N ILE A 442 -20.76 -7.05 -0.75
CA ILE A 442 -20.06 -7.32 0.51
C ILE A 442 -20.15 -6.12 1.46
N PHE A 443 -19.92 -4.91 0.96
CA PHE A 443 -19.89 -3.70 1.76
C PHE A 443 -21.03 -2.76 1.37
N ASP A 444 -21.84 -2.37 2.35
CA ASP A 444 -22.73 -1.21 2.22
C ASP A 444 -21.90 0.06 1.98
N ARG A 445 -22.42 1.00 1.16
CA ARG A 445 -21.74 2.26 0.79
C ARG A 445 -20.25 2.02 0.47
N PRO A 446 -19.93 1.16 -0.51
CA PRO A 446 -18.56 0.64 -0.69
C PRO A 446 -17.57 1.71 -1.16
N GLU A 447 -18.06 2.74 -1.86
CA GLU A 447 -17.26 3.86 -2.36
C GLU A 447 -17.04 4.99 -1.34
N GLU A 448 -17.76 4.95 -0.21
CA GLU A 448 -17.66 5.96 0.85
C GLU A 448 -16.62 5.55 1.90
N PHE A 449 -15.92 6.55 2.46
CA PHE A 449 -15.07 6.38 3.63
C PHE A 449 -15.92 6.42 4.89
N VAL A 450 -16.23 5.24 5.44
CA VAL A 450 -17.05 5.10 6.66
C VAL A 450 -16.13 4.79 7.83
N ALA A 451 -15.76 5.83 8.57
CA ALA A 451 -14.73 5.77 9.61
C ALA A 451 -14.97 4.71 10.69
N ASP A 452 -16.23 4.45 11.04
CA ASP A 452 -16.67 3.52 12.08
C ASP A 452 -17.12 2.15 11.52
N ARG A 453 -16.88 1.87 10.23
CA ARG A 453 -17.31 0.63 9.55
C ARG A 453 -16.93 -0.66 10.30
N PHE A 454 -15.78 -0.66 10.95
CA PHE A 454 -15.23 -1.83 11.64
C PHE A 454 -15.35 -1.75 13.17
N VAL A 455 -16.14 -0.81 13.69
CA VAL A 455 -16.42 -0.70 15.14
C VAL A 455 -17.44 -1.76 15.56
N GLY A 456 -17.15 -2.45 16.66
CA GLY A 456 -18.02 -3.46 17.24
C GLY A 456 -18.01 -4.79 16.51
N LYS A 457 -18.67 -5.80 17.10
CA LYS A 457 -18.57 -7.20 16.67
C LYS A 457 -19.00 -7.44 15.22
N GLU A 458 -20.05 -6.76 14.76
CA GLU A 458 -20.53 -6.90 13.38
C GLU A 458 -19.57 -6.25 12.38
N GLY A 459 -19.04 -5.07 12.70
CA GLY A 459 -18.00 -4.41 11.90
C GLY A 459 -16.73 -5.26 11.80
N GLU A 460 -16.26 -5.82 12.92
CA GLU A 460 -15.06 -6.67 12.95
C GLU A 460 -15.20 -7.95 12.09
N ARG A 461 -16.41 -8.49 11.90
CA ARG A 461 -16.63 -9.63 10.99
C ARG A 461 -16.32 -9.29 9.53
N LEU A 462 -16.41 -8.02 9.14
CA LEU A 462 -16.08 -7.56 7.79
C LEU A 462 -14.57 -7.52 7.52
N LEU A 463 -13.72 -7.64 8.55
CA LEU A 463 -12.26 -7.65 8.37
C LEU A 463 -11.79 -8.82 7.49
N LYS A 464 -12.53 -9.92 7.40
CA LYS A 464 -12.24 -11.01 6.45
C LYS A 464 -12.27 -10.58 4.98
N HIS A 465 -12.86 -9.42 4.67
CA HIS A 465 -12.93 -8.82 3.33
C HIS A 465 -12.00 -7.62 3.15
N VAL A 466 -11.15 -7.31 4.15
CA VAL A 466 -10.06 -6.34 4.01
C VAL A 466 -8.81 -7.10 3.58
N LEU A 467 -8.33 -6.84 2.37
CA LEU A 467 -7.41 -7.73 1.65
C LEU A 467 -6.00 -7.17 1.41
N TRP A 468 -5.70 -5.98 1.95
CA TRP A 468 -4.48 -5.19 1.68
C TRP A 468 -3.17 -5.98 1.81
N SER A 469 -3.14 -6.99 2.68
CA SER A 469 -1.96 -7.80 3.00
C SER A 469 -1.75 -9.00 2.07
N ASN A 470 -2.50 -9.09 0.96
CA ASN A 470 -2.58 -10.29 0.09
C ASN A 470 -3.10 -11.52 0.86
N GLY A 471 -4.12 -11.29 1.69
CA GLY A 471 -4.89 -12.27 2.45
C GLY A 471 -5.95 -11.55 3.29
N PRO A 472 -6.97 -12.24 3.81
CA PRO A 472 -7.94 -11.66 4.75
C PRO A 472 -7.24 -11.08 5.99
N GLU A 473 -7.66 -9.90 6.45
CA GLU A 473 -7.11 -9.28 7.66
C GLU A 473 -7.31 -10.15 8.92
N SER A 474 -8.37 -10.96 8.92
CA SER A 474 -8.67 -11.95 9.97
C SER A 474 -7.72 -13.16 10.01
N GLU A 475 -6.84 -13.32 9.02
CA GLU A 475 -5.83 -14.39 8.94
C GLU A 475 -4.43 -13.87 9.24
N SER A 476 -3.50 -14.79 9.55
CA SER A 476 -2.12 -14.44 9.88
C SER A 476 -1.17 -14.82 8.74
N PRO A 477 -0.10 -14.02 8.51
CA PRO A 477 0.95 -14.45 7.62
C PRO A 477 1.67 -15.66 8.21
N THR A 478 1.85 -16.70 7.41
CA THR A 478 2.55 -17.93 7.81
C THR A 478 3.68 -18.25 6.83
N LEU A 479 4.49 -19.26 7.14
CA LEU A 479 5.58 -19.70 6.25
C LEU A 479 5.06 -20.37 4.98
N GLU A 480 3.83 -20.90 5.05
CA GLU A 480 3.16 -21.64 3.99
C GLU A 480 2.38 -20.74 3.04
N ASN A 481 2.10 -19.48 3.41
CA ASN A 481 1.32 -18.55 2.59
C ASN A 481 2.14 -17.38 2.04
N LYS A 482 1.51 -16.57 1.17
CA LYS A 482 2.11 -15.34 0.59
C LYS A 482 1.49 -14.05 1.13
N GLN A 483 0.86 -14.11 2.30
CA GLN A 483 0.40 -12.90 2.98
C GLN A 483 1.61 -12.11 3.50
N CYS A 484 1.47 -10.78 3.55
CA CYS A 484 2.49 -9.82 3.95
C CYS A 484 3.13 -10.22 5.30
N ALA A 485 4.45 -10.42 5.32
CA ALA A 485 5.17 -10.78 6.54
C ALA A 485 5.09 -9.70 7.63
N GLY A 486 4.87 -8.43 7.24
CA GLY A 486 4.70 -7.30 8.15
C GLY A 486 3.24 -6.90 8.41
N LYS A 487 2.26 -7.80 8.24
CA LYS A 487 0.82 -7.47 8.39
C LYS A 487 0.54 -6.67 9.67
N ASP A 488 0.87 -7.26 10.82
CA ASP A 488 0.57 -6.65 12.12
C ASP A 488 1.42 -5.40 12.38
N PHE A 489 2.67 -5.40 11.91
CA PHE A 489 3.56 -4.23 12.00
C PHE A 489 2.97 -3.01 11.30
N VAL A 490 2.48 -3.17 10.07
CA VAL A 490 1.88 -2.05 9.29
C VAL A 490 0.64 -1.50 9.99
N VAL A 491 -0.30 -2.36 10.41
CA VAL A 491 -1.51 -1.92 11.12
C VAL A 491 -1.13 -1.19 12.40
N PHE A 492 -0.14 -1.71 13.13
CA PHE A 492 0.35 -1.13 14.36
C PHE A 492 0.95 0.26 14.18
N VAL A 493 1.94 0.44 13.28
CA VAL A 493 2.57 1.76 13.06
C VAL A 493 1.61 2.77 12.42
N SER A 494 0.60 2.31 11.68
CA SER A 494 -0.44 3.17 11.13
C SER A 494 -1.37 3.70 12.22
N ARG A 495 -1.74 2.86 13.20
CA ARG A 495 -2.47 3.30 14.41
C ARG A 495 -1.64 4.29 15.21
N LEU A 496 -0.34 4.03 15.41
CA LEU A 496 0.57 4.96 16.08
C LEU A 496 0.61 6.32 15.37
N PHE A 497 0.68 6.34 14.04
CA PHE A 497 0.67 7.58 13.25
C PHE A 497 -0.59 8.41 13.50
N VAL A 498 -1.76 7.79 13.47
CA VAL A 498 -3.05 8.48 13.74
C VAL A 498 -3.09 8.99 15.19
N ILE A 499 -2.63 8.19 16.15
CA ILE A 499 -2.60 8.54 17.57
C ILE A 499 -1.71 9.76 17.80
N GLU A 500 -0.46 9.70 17.37
CA GLU A 500 0.50 10.80 17.54
C GLU A 500 0.04 12.08 16.84
N PHE A 501 -0.62 11.95 15.67
CA PHE A 501 -1.20 13.08 14.97
C PHE A 501 -2.28 13.79 15.80
N PHE A 502 -3.31 13.08 16.26
CA PHE A 502 -4.45 13.69 16.96
C PHE A 502 -4.23 13.94 18.46
N LEU A 503 -3.13 13.42 19.04
CA LEU A 503 -2.60 13.94 20.30
C LEU A 503 -2.15 15.39 20.17
N ARG A 504 -1.63 15.78 19.01
CA ARG A 504 -0.99 17.08 18.77
C ARG A 504 -1.86 18.09 18.04
N TYR A 505 -2.78 17.60 17.21
CA TYR A 505 -3.64 18.42 16.36
C TYR A 505 -5.13 18.12 16.58
N ASP A 506 -5.96 19.15 16.50
CA ASP A 506 -7.42 19.07 16.55
C ASP A 506 -8.02 18.74 15.19
N THR A 507 -7.48 19.33 14.13
CA THR A 507 -8.00 19.21 12.77
C THR A 507 -6.92 19.58 11.75
N LEU A 508 -7.13 19.11 10.52
CA LEU A 508 -6.31 19.42 9.36
C LEU A 508 -7.18 19.63 8.11
N GLU A 509 -6.63 20.32 7.13
CA GLU A 509 -7.12 20.37 5.76
C GLU A 509 -5.98 20.06 4.79
N VAL A 510 -6.30 19.45 3.65
CA VAL A 510 -5.29 19.03 2.67
C VAL A 510 -5.76 19.29 1.24
N ASP A 511 -4.80 19.69 0.40
CA ASP A 511 -4.88 19.59 -1.06
C ASP A 511 -4.31 18.24 -1.52
N VAL A 512 -4.96 17.64 -2.52
CA VAL A 512 -4.62 16.32 -3.05
C VAL A 512 -4.24 16.43 -4.52
N GLY A 513 -2.98 16.14 -4.83
CA GLY A 513 -2.45 16.04 -6.18
C GLY A 513 -2.10 14.61 -6.60
N THR A 514 -1.65 14.47 -7.85
CA THR A 514 -1.19 13.19 -8.40
C THR A 514 0.27 12.94 -8.06
N SER A 515 0.61 11.68 -7.76
CA SER A 515 1.98 11.19 -7.56
C SER A 515 2.16 9.87 -8.32
N PRO A 516 3.36 9.52 -8.81
CA PRO A 516 3.63 8.20 -9.38
C PRO A 516 3.32 7.04 -8.43
N LEU A 517 3.48 7.28 -7.12
CA LEU A 517 3.18 6.34 -6.04
C LEU A 517 2.30 7.05 -5.00
N GLY A 518 1.09 6.53 -4.76
CA GLY A 518 0.13 7.12 -3.84
C GLY A 518 -0.43 8.46 -4.31
N ALA A 519 -0.79 9.32 -3.35
CA ALA A 519 -1.24 10.69 -3.60
C ALA A 519 -0.18 11.71 -3.19
N LYS A 520 -0.11 12.84 -3.89
CA LYS A 520 0.64 14.01 -3.42
C LYS A 520 -0.24 14.76 -2.42
N ILE A 521 0.21 14.95 -1.19
CA ILE A 521 -0.56 15.59 -0.13
C ILE A 521 0.13 16.87 0.31
N THR A 522 -0.61 17.96 0.28
CA THR A 522 -0.17 19.25 0.80
C THR A 522 -1.13 19.65 1.92
N ILE A 523 -0.64 19.74 3.15
CA ILE A 523 -1.44 20.22 4.29
C ILE A 523 -1.56 21.73 4.13
N THR A 524 -2.78 22.25 4.13
CA THR A 524 -3.10 23.68 3.94
C THR A 524 -3.61 24.35 5.20
N SER A 525 -4.04 23.55 6.18
CA SER A 525 -4.42 24.02 7.51
C SER A 525 -4.10 22.94 8.53
N LEU A 526 -3.55 23.33 9.68
CA LEU A 526 -3.20 22.43 10.77
C LEU A 526 -3.42 23.14 12.10
N LYS A 527 -4.45 22.75 12.84
CA LYS A 527 -4.80 23.37 14.12
C LYS A 527 -4.23 22.53 15.27
N ARG A 528 -3.37 23.12 16.10
CA ARG A 528 -2.85 22.47 17.31
C ARG A 528 -3.94 22.26 18.37
N ALA A 529 -3.74 21.22 19.18
CA ALA A 529 -4.58 20.81 20.31
C ALA A 529 -4.75 21.86 21.40
#